data_AF-A0A933CW98-F1
#
_entry.id   AF-A0A933CW98-F1
#
_cell.length_a   1.000
_cell.length_b   1.000
_cell.length_c   1.000
_cell.angle_alpha   90.00
_cell.angle_beta   90.00
_cell.angle_gamma   90.00
#
_symmetry.space_group_name_H-M   'P 1'
#
loop_
_entity.id
_entity.type
_entity.pdbx_description
1 polymer ?
#
loop_
_entity_poly.entity_id
_entity_poly.type
_entity_poly.pdbx_seq_one_letter_code
_entity_poly.pdbx_strand_id
1 'polypeptide(L)'
;MEGPEANSLAGGSRQSERQRQLEPRRKELDRLFKEYPEVPSEVIFKNDLLRLGYWFTERALEQAEKVSQLKSYRLFSHDLISMSDMKGKEFKRFPEWILPHGGEYDLRPVVVQVRADPRSPYCVDVTENGLQLLADGIPICDVTYPQRMRYTMKKLSDGTPYNEIIAYGFFVTVFRFCQYWGPDEECRFCDINSNAHQMKESRAFTFNAPVKPVDAVVEVAKAIEEEMAEEVGFPIPLRLIVTGGTITGKLRGKDEDKFYMEYISALKWDGKRRYITVQTNAKDRETMKRYRAAGLDCQEANLEVWDERLFEWMNPGKARRIGREQWIQRLIDAVDVLGEGNVRPNFVGGAEMSKPYGFTTVREAVQSTREGFETLMRHGVFPRITTWSREPGSFLVQNYEQPPVPLEYYASIMREYYELWGKYGLPFPPCGNHGHPHQRFMGNGNGTYDDIFLLNAVPNYREHADRAMVTDQKRMITRWQRFE
;
A
#
# COMPACT_ATOMS: atom_id res chain seq x y z
N MET A 1 9.24 -67.09 -26.68
CA MET A 1 8.69 -65.83 -27.22
C MET A 1 8.14 -65.08 -26.02
N GLU A 2 8.97 -64.16 -25.55
CA GLU A 2 8.88 -63.44 -24.29
C GLU A 2 7.88 -62.27 -24.42
N GLY A 3 7.10 -62.03 -23.36
CA GLY A 3 6.32 -60.81 -23.20
C GLY A 3 7.20 -59.70 -22.60
N PRO A 4 6.98 -58.42 -22.94
CA PRO A 4 7.84 -57.36 -22.44
C PRO A 4 7.43 -56.91 -21.03
N GLU A 5 8.49 -56.63 -20.28
CA GLU A 5 8.59 -56.43 -18.85
C GLU A 5 8.01 -55.10 -18.35
N ALA A 6 7.53 -55.14 -17.11
CA ALA A 6 7.24 -53.96 -16.30
C ALA A 6 8.55 -53.22 -15.96
N ASN A 7 8.58 -51.91 -16.21
CA ASN A 7 9.65 -51.05 -15.72
C ASN A 7 9.07 -49.93 -14.86
N SER A 8 9.06 -50.17 -13.55
CA SER A 8 8.62 -49.24 -12.51
C SER A 8 9.84 -48.56 -11.90
N LEU A 9 10.25 -47.38 -12.39
CA LEU A 9 11.31 -46.60 -11.75
C LEU A 9 11.12 -45.07 -11.85
N ALA A 10 11.15 -44.47 -10.66
CA ALA A 10 11.68 -43.13 -10.36
C ALA A 10 10.87 -41.87 -10.77
N GLY A 11 9.70 -41.69 -10.16
CA GLY A 11 9.00 -40.38 -10.10
C GLY A 11 9.05 -39.67 -8.73
N GLY A 12 9.62 -40.31 -7.70
CA GLY A 12 9.37 -39.93 -6.29
C GLY A 12 10.38 -38.98 -5.63
N SER A 13 11.48 -38.58 -6.28
CA SER A 13 12.60 -37.94 -5.56
C SER A 13 12.84 -36.44 -5.84
N ARG A 14 12.10 -35.79 -6.75
CA ARG A 14 12.27 -34.33 -7.01
C ARG A 14 11.22 -33.43 -6.38
N GLN A 15 10.05 -33.97 -6.00
CA GLN A 15 9.06 -33.24 -5.20
C GLN A 15 9.39 -33.28 -3.69
N SER A 16 10.03 -34.36 -3.22
CA SER A 16 10.38 -34.53 -1.80
C SER A 16 11.58 -33.68 -1.36
N GLU A 17 12.48 -33.29 -2.27
CA GLU A 17 13.60 -32.39 -1.97
C GLU A 17 13.22 -30.89 -2.01
N ARG A 18 12.06 -30.54 -2.59
CA ARG A 18 11.51 -29.16 -2.56
C ARG A 18 10.71 -28.84 -1.30
N GLN A 19 10.40 -29.84 -0.47
CA GLN A 19 10.05 -29.67 0.94
C GLN A 19 11.33 -29.54 1.78
N ARG A 20 12.19 -28.55 1.47
CA ARG A 20 13.15 -28.07 2.47
C ARG A 20 12.33 -27.56 3.63
N GLN A 21 12.41 -28.28 4.75
CA GLN A 21 11.81 -27.99 6.06
C GLN A 21 11.55 -26.50 6.24
N LEU A 22 10.33 -26.07 5.91
CA LEU A 22 9.88 -24.74 6.28
C LEU A 22 9.75 -24.80 7.79
N GLU A 23 10.55 -23.97 8.47
CA GLU A 23 10.35 -23.68 9.87
C GLU A 23 8.85 -23.35 10.06
N PRO A 24 8.16 -23.99 11.02
CA PRO A 24 6.76 -23.68 11.29
C PRO A 24 6.57 -22.17 11.41
N ARG A 25 5.49 -21.61 10.86
CA ARG A 25 5.35 -20.16 10.71
C ARG A 25 5.57 -19.40 12.01
N ARG A 26 5.04 -19.95 13.11
CA ARG A 26 5.22 -19.43 14.48
C ARG A 26 6.67 -19.37 14.91
N LYS A 27 7.45 -20.41 14.61
CA LYS A 27 8.86 -20.49 15.00
C LYS A 27 9.72 -19.43 14.27
N GLU A 28 9.41 -19.11 13.02
CA GLU A 28 10.07 -18.00 12.30
C GLU A 28 9.71 -16.64 12.95
N LEU A 29 8.43 -16.42 13.28
CA LEU A 29 7.96 -15.21 13.96
C LEU A 29 8.59 -15.05 15.34
N ASP A 30 8.54 -16.09 16.19
CA ASP A 30 9.13 -16.09 17.53
C ASP A 30 10.62 -15.77 17.51
N ARG A 31 11.35 -16.35 16.54
CA ARG A 31 12.77 -16.05 16.34
C ARG A 31 12.98 -14.57 16.06
N LEU A 32 12.24 -14.01 15.10
CA LEU A 32 12.43 -12.61 14.69
C LEU A 32 11.94 -11.61 15.73
N PHE A 33 10.87 -11.90 16.47
CA PHE A 33 10.45 -11.08 17.61
C PHE A 33 11.53 -11.02 18.70
N LYS A 34 12.27 -12.13 18.89
CA LYS A 34 13.39 -12.18 19.83
C LYS A 34 14.67 -11.53 19.30
N GLU A 35 14.95 -11.64 18.00
CA GLU A 35 16.14 -11.07 17.36
C GLU A 35 16.04 -9.56 17.13
N TYR A 36 14.83 -9.02 16.99
CA TYR A 36 14.55 -7.61 16.74
C TYR A 36 13.54 -7.03 17.76
N PRO A 37 13.83 -7.06 19.08
CA PRO A 37 12.90 -6.59 20.12
C PRO A 37 12.57 -5.09 20.04
N GLU A 38 13.40 -4.30 19.36
CA GLU A 38 13.23 -2.88 19.08
C GLU A 38 12.18 -2.59 17.99
N VAL A 39 11.86 -3.60 17.17
CA VAL A 39 10.83 -3.50 16.13
C VAL A 39 9.52 -4.07 16.70
N PRO A 40 8.41 -3.31 16.67
CA PRO A 40 7.11 -3.84 17.04
C PRO A 40 6.77 -5.16 16.35
N SER A 41 6.37 -6.16 17.13
CA SER A 41 5.97 -7.47 16.60
C SER A 41 4.89 -7.34 15.52
N GLU A 42 3.99 -6.35 15.64
CA GLU A 42 2.95 -6.06 14.65
C GLU A 42 3.53 -5.66 13.28
N VAL A 43 4.67 -4.95 13.25
CA VAL A 43 5.34 -4.54 12.01
C VAL A 43 5.95 -5.74 11.31
N ILE A 44 6.62 -6.63 12.07
CA ILE A 44 7.18 -7.87 11.54
C ILE A 44 6.04 -8.76 11.03
N PHE A 45 5.01 -8.97 11.84
CA PHE A 45 3.84 -9.79 11.49
C PHE A 45 3.13 -9.28 10.23
N LYS A 46 2.88 -7.97 10.14
CA LYS A 46 2.29 -7.32 8.96
C LYS A 46 3.12 -7.56 7.70
N ASN A 47 4.44 -7.41 7.77
CA ASN A 47 5.30 -7.65 6.61
C ASN A 47 5.29 -9.12 6.17
N ASP A 48 5.11 -10.05 7.10
CA ASP A 48 4.96 -11.47 6.77
C ASP A 48 3.66 -11.75 6.01
N LEU A 49 2.55 -11.16 6.45
CA LEU A 49 1.27 -11.23 5.72
C LEU A 49 1.36 -10.56 4.35
N LEU A 50 1.98 -9.39 4.25
CA LEU A 50 2.11 -8.66 2.98
C LEU A 50 3.06 -9.37 1.99
N ARG A 51 4.13 -10.02 2.45
CA ARG A 51 5.06 -10.69 1.54
C ARG A 51 4.52 -12.04 1.07
N LEU A 52 3.74 -12.76 1.88
CA LEU A 52 3.22 -14.10 1.57
C LEU A 52 1.78 -14.11 1.06
N GLY A 53 1.04 -13.03 1.30
CA GLY A 53 -0.40 -12.97 1.08
C GLY A 53 -1.17 -13.83 2.07
N TYR A 54 -2.47 -13.94 1.86
CA TYR A 54 -3.38 -14.79 2.63
C TYR A 54 -4.65 -15.06 1.82
N TRP A 55 -5.46 -16.00 2.27
CA TRP A 55 -6.74 -16.32 1.66
C TRP A 55 -7.87 -16.34 2.70
N PHE A 56 -9.11 -16.43 2.22
CA PHE A 56 -10.30 -16.36 3.05
C PHE A 56 -11.17 -17.59 2.83
N THR A 57 -11.77 -18.10 3.89
CA THR A 57 -12.87 -19.06 3.75
C THR A 57 -14.13 -18.38 3.24
N GLU A 58 -15.07 -19.17 2.71
CA GLU A 58 -16.36 -18.66 2.22
C GLU A 58 -17.11 -17.86 3.30
N ARG A 59 -17.15 -18.38 4.53
CA ARG A 59 -17.80 -17.72 5.67
C ARG A 59 -17.16 -16.37 6.02
N ALA A 60 -15.82 -16.30 5.93
CA ALA A 60 -15.10 -15.05 6.16
C ALA A 60 -15.40 -14.00 5.08
N LEU A 61 -15.53 -14.41 3.82
CA LEU A 61 -15.94 -13.53 2.71
C LEU A 61 -17.38 -13.06 2.85
N GLU A 62 -18.32 -13.95 3.21
CA GLU A 62 -19.72 -13.57 3.48
C GLU A 62 -19.85 -12.51 4.58
N GLN A 63 -18.98 -12.57 5.60
CA GLN A 63 -18.92 -11.56 6.64
C GLN A 63 -18.30 -10.24 6.13
N ALA A 64 -17.25 -10.32 5.31
CA ALA A 64 -16.60 -9.15 4.71
C ALA A 64 -17.57 -8.34 3.85
N GLU A 65 -18.39 -8.97 3.03
CA GLU A 65 -19.38 -8.33 2.14
C GLU A 65 -20.43 -7.50 2.91
N LYS A 66 -20.71 -7.88 4.15
CA LYS A 66 -21.72 -7.20 4.99
C LYS A 66 -21.20 -5.92 5.63
N VAL A 67 -19.91 -5.87 5.97
CA VAL A 67 -19.34 -4.85 6.87
C VAL A 67 -18.27 -4.00 6.21
N SER A 68 -17.40 -4.62 5.41
CA SER A 68 -16.12 -4.04 5.00
C SER A 68 -16.23 -3.18 3.74
N GLN A 69 -15.26 -2.29 3.55
CA GLN A 69 -14.96 -1.77 2.22
C GLN A 69 -14.33 -2.89 1.39
N LEU A 70 -14.98 -3.27 0.29
CA LEU A 70 -14.44 -4.28 -0.63
C LEU A 70 -13.32 -3.70 -1.50
N LYS A 71 -12.38 -4.59 -1.84
CA LYS A 71 -11.25 -4.30 -2.70
C LYS A 71 -11.74 -3.89 -4.07
N SER A 72 -11.18 -2.79 -4.57
CA SER A 72 -11.67 -2.13 -5.79
C SER A 72 -10.60 -1.97 -6.87
N TYR A 73 -9.45 -2.65 -6.67
CA TYR A 73 -8.37 -2.87 -7.63
C TYR A 73 -7.97 -1.60 -8.38
N ARG A 74 -7.47 -0.60 -7.65
CA ARG A 74 -7.32 0.75 -8.19
C ARG A 74 -6.17 0.89 -9.17
N LEU A 75 -5.03 1.36 -8.69
CA LEU A 75 -3.88 1.61 -9.55
C LEU A 75 -3.13 0.29 -9.81
N PHE A 76 -2.92 -0.49 -8.76
CA PHE A 76 -2.26 -1.81 -8.80
C PHE A 76 -3.24 -2.92 -8.44
N SER A 77 -2.90 -4.16 -8.80
CA SER A 77 -3.67 -5.33 -8.35
C SER A 77 -3.40 -5.66 -6.87
N HIS A 78 -2.15 -5.53 -6.42
CA HIS A 78 -1.66 -5.91 -5.09
C HIS A 78 -1.86 -7.38 -4.71
N ASP A 79 -2.15 -8.26 -5.66
CA ASP A 79 -2.28 -9.70 -5.39
C ASP A 79 -1.07 -10.49 -5.88
N LEU A 80 -0.84 -11.66 -5.28
CA LEU A 80 0.26 -12.55 -5.65
C LEU A 80 -0.15 -13.61 -6.68
N ILE A 81 -1.43 -13.59 -7.07
CA ILE A 81 -2.02 -14.38 -8.16
C ILE A 81 -2.88 -13.48 -9.04
N SER A 82 -3.10 -13.90 -10.29
CA SER A 82 -3.92 -13.12 -11.22
C SER A 82 -5.41 -13.31 -10.91
N MET A 83 -6.26 -12.32 -11.22
CA MET A 83 -7.72 -12.48 -11.16
C MET A 83 -8.22 -13.66 -12.00
N SER A 84 -7.51 -14.04 -13.08
CA SER A 84 -7.86 -15.22 -13.89
C SER A 84 -7.63 -16.53 -13.17
N ASP A 85 -6.70 -16.57 -12.21
CA ASP A 85 -6.44 -17.75 -11.38
C ASP A 85 -7.45 -17.87 -10.22
N MET A 86 -8.16 -16.78 -9.90
CA MET A 86 -9.22 -16.72 -8.91
C MET A 86 -10.56 -17.24 -9.48
N LYS A 87 -10.65 -18.56 -9.67
CA LYS A 87 -11.75 -19.23 -10.38
C LYS A 87 -13.13 -18.99 -9.76
N GLY A 88 -13.20 -18.78 -8.44
CA GLY A 88 -14.44 -18.47 -7.72
C GLY A 88 -14.87 -17.00 -7.86
N LYS A 89 -14.07 -16.18 -8.54
CA LYS A 89 -14.22 -14.72 -8.61
C LYS A 89 -14.24 -14.06 -7.23
N GLU A 90 -13.55 -14.67 -6.27
CA GLU A 90 -13.39 -14.17 -4.90
C GLU A 90 -12.77 -12.76 -4.85
N PHE A 91 -12.05 -12.33 -5.91
CA PHE A 91 -11.58 -10.96 -6.06
C PHE A 91 -12.67 -9.90 -5.89
N LYS A 92 -13.94 -10.21 -6.18
CA LYS A 92 -15.06 -9.27 -5.99
C LYS A 92 -15.46 -9.06 -4.54
N ARG A 93 -15.02 -9.96 -3.65
CA ARG A 93 -15.52 -10.15 -2.28
C ARG A 93 -14.45 -9.90 -1.23
N PHE A 94 -13.19 -9.76 -1.65
CA PHE A 94 -12.12 -9.44 -0.73
C PHE A 94 -12.38 -8.09 -0.05
N PRO A 95 -12.21 -8.00 1.28
CA PRO A 95 -12.10 -6.70 1.92
C PRO A 95 -10.85 -5.99 1.40
N GLU A 96 -10.80 -4.66 1.47
CA GLU A 96 -9.57 -3.93 1.12
C GLU A 96 -8.48 -4.19 2.18
N TRP A 97 -8.88 -4.30 3.43
CA TRP A 97 -7.98 -4.54 4.56
C TRP A 97 -8.56 -5.51 5.57
N ILE A 98 -7.65 -6.09 6.35
CA ILE A 98 -7.95 -6.72 7.63
C ILE A 98 -7.23 -5.96 8.74
N LEU A 99 -7.73 -6.09 9.96
CA LEU A 99 -7.15 -5.52 11.17
C LEU A 99 -6.88 -6.65 12.16
N PRO A 100 -5.70 -7.30 12.12
CA PRO A 100 -5.30 -8.30 13.10
C PRO A 100 -5.01 -7.65 14.45
N HIS A 101 -5.41 -8.30 15.55
CA HIS A 101 -5.18 -7.84 16.92
C HIS A 101 -5.30 -8.98 17.94
N GLY A 102 -4.81 -8.74 19.17
CA GLY A 102 -4.86 -9.69 20.27
C GLY A 102 -4.14 -11.00 19.95
N GLY A 103 -4.75 -12.12 20.33
CA GLY A 103 -4.20 -13.45 20.08
C GLY A 103 -2.99 -13.81 20.94
N GLU A 104 -2.25 -14.80 20.46
CA GLU A 104 -1.09 -15.39 21.16
C GLU A 104 0.01 -14.39 21.49
N TYR A 105 0.16 -13.37 20.64
CA TYR A 105 1.21 -12.36 20.76
C TYR A 105 0.71 -11.03 21.35
N ASP A 106 -0.54 -10.96 21.85
CA ASP A 106 -1.17 -9.71 22.35
C ASP A 106 -0.99 -8.54 21.36
N LEU A 107 -1.23 -8.79 20.08
CA LEU A 107 -0.96 -7.81 19.01
C LEU A 107 -1.80 -6.55 19.21
N ARG A 108 -1.16 -5.38 19.17
CA ARG A 108 -1.91 -4.14 18.95
C ARG A 108 -2.53 -4.15 17.55
N PRO A 109 -3.66 -3.47 17.35
CA PRO A 109 -4.28 -3.43 16.03
C PRO A 109 -3.34 -2.86 14.98
N VAL A 110 -3.15 -3.57 13.87
CA VAL A 110 -2.41 -3.06 12.70
C VAL A 110 -3.21 -3.30 11.42
N VAL A 111 -3.29 -2.32 10.53
CA VAL A 111 -4.04 -2.50 9.28
C VAL A 111 -3.16 -3.14 8.21
N VAL A 112 -3.66 -4.22 7.61
CA VAL A 112 -2.96 -5.00 6.59
C VAL A 112 -3.80 -5.01 5.31
N GLN A 113 -3.23 -4.55 4.20
CA GLN A 113 -3.86 -4.62 2.89
C GLN A 113 -3.97 -6.07 2.41
N VAL A 114 -5.12 -6.40 1.82
CA VAL A 114 -5.34 -7.72 1.22
C VAL A 114 -4.46 -7.95 0.00
N ARG A 115 -3.63 -8.98 0.11
CA ARG A 115 -2.86 -9.58 -0.96
C ARG A 115 -3.21 -11.06 -1.06
N ALA A 116 -4.02 -11.41 -2.03
CA ALA A 116 -4.54 -12.75 -2.19
C ALA A 116 -3.45 -13.72 -2.68
N ASP A 117 -3.29 -14.82 -1.94
CA ASP A 117 -2.59 -16.02 -2.41
C ASP A 117 -3.22 -17.27 -1.75
N PRO A 118 -3.91 -18.14 -2.51
CA PRO A 118 -4.50 -19.37 -1.96
C PRO A 118 -3.45 -20.40 -1.51
N ARG A 119 -2.17 -20.20 -1.83
CA ARG A 119 -1.06 -21.05 -1.39
C ARG A 119 -0.42 -20.54 -0.09
N SER A 120 -0.85 -19.40 0.43
CA SER A 120 -0.31 -18.83 1.66
C SER A 120 -0.58 -19.74 2.86
N PRO A 121 0.36 -19.82 3.83
CA PRO A 121 0.10 -20.47 5.12
C PRO A 121 -0.95 -19.74 5.97
N TYR A 122 -1.34 -18.53 5.56
CA TYR A 122 -2.28 -17.68 6.28
C TYR A 122 -3.69 -17.75 5.69
N CYS A 123 -4.67 -17.95 6.57
CA CYS A 123 -6.09 -18.03 6.22
C CYS A 123 -6.92 -17.20 7.21
N VAL A 124 -7.87 -16.40 6.73
CA VAL A 124 -8.90 -15.78 7.56
C VAL A 124 -10.14 -16.67 7.55
N ASP A 125 -10.60 -17.11 8.72
CA ASP A 125 -11.78 -17.96 8.88
C ASP A 125 -12.68 -17.48 10.02
N VAL A 126 -13.94 -17.93 10.01
CA VAL A 126 -14.87 -17.82 11.14
C VAL A 126 -14.81 -19.10 11.96
N THR A 127 -14.11 -19.06 13.08
CA THR A 127 -13.99 -20.17 14.04
C THR A 127 -15.11 -20.09 15.10
N GLU A 128 -15.09 -20.99 16.07
CA GLU A 128 -15.98 -20.92 17.24
C GLU A 128 -15.77 -19.64 18.09
N ASN A 129 -14.58 -19.03 18.00
CA ASN A 129 -14.21 -17.82 18.73
C ASN A 129 -14.45 -16.53 17.91
N GLY A 130 -15.03 -16.65 16.72
CA GLY A 130 -15.31 -15.53 15.82
C GLY A 130 -14.37 -15.47 14.63
N LEU A 131 -14.15 -14.26 14.09
CA LEU A 131 -13.31 -14.05 12.91
C LEU A 131 -11.84 -14.03 13.32
N GLN A 132 -11.06 -15.00 12.85
CA GLN A 132 -9.66 -15.20 13.25
C GLN A 132 -8.75 -15.38 12.04
N LEU A 133 -7.48 -15.04 12.22
CA LEU A 133 -6.40 -15.37 11.31
C LEU A 133 -5.73 -16.66 11.80
N LEU A 134 -5.54 -17.60 10.89
CA LEU A 134 -4.89 -18.88 11.12
C LEU A 134 -3.53 -18.86 10.41
N ALA A 135 -2.51 -19.42 11.07
CA ALA A 135 -1.21 -19.72 10.50
C ALA A 135 -1.00 -21.23 10.54
N ASP A 136 -0.71 -21.85 9.39
CA ASP A 136 -0.59 -23.30 9.26
C ASP A 136 -1.81 -24.07 9.81
N GLY A 137 -3.00 -23.48 9.65
CA GLY A 137 -4.27 -24.05 10.14
C GLY A 137 -4.56 -23.84 11.62
N ILE A 138 -3.71 -23.13 12.37
CA ILE A 138 -3.90 -22.89 13.81
C ILE A 138 -4.18 -21.39 14.04
N PRO A 139 -5.26 -21.02 14.76
CA PRO A 139 -5.56 -19.62 15.08
C PRO A 139 -4.39 -18.90 15.76
N ILE A 140 -4.02 -17.72 15.27
CA ILE A 140 -2.89 -16.92 15.79
C ILE A 140 -3.35 -15.61 16.42
N CYS A 141 -4.36 -14.96 15.85
CA CYS A 141 -4.94 -13.73 16.37
C CYS A 141 -6.37 -13.51 15.86
N ASP A 142 -7.08 -12.57 16.50
CA ASP A 142 -8.39 -12.14 16.04
C ASP A 142 -8.24 -11.18 14.86
N VAL A 143 -9.30 -11.08 14.07
CA VAL A 143 -9.38 -10.19 12.91
C VAL A 143 -10.62 -9.34 12.99
N THR A 144 -10.49 -8.07 12.65
CA THR A 144 -11.61 -7.16 12.41
C THR A 144 -11.57 -6.66 10.97
N TYR A 145 -12.74 -6.52 10.35
CA TYR A 145 -12.85 -5.82 9.07
C TYR A 145 -13.13 -4.35 9.32
N PRO A 146 -12.29 -3.42 8.82
CA PRO A 146 -12.60 -2.00 8.89
C PRO A 146 -13.95 -1.70 8.23
N GLN A 147 -14.81 -0.97 8.94
CA GLN A 147 -16.11 -0.61 8.41
C GLN A 147 -16.00 0.23 7.13
N ARG A 148 -16.94 -0.01 6.21
CA ARG A 148 -17.11 0.81 5.01
C ARG A 148 -17.59 2.23 5.36
N MET A 149 -16.99 3.24 4.74
CA MET A 149 -17.45 4.63 4.86
C MET A 149 -18.74 4.86 4.08
N ARG A 150 -19.64 5.72 4.55
CA ARG A 150 -20.98 5.91 3.99
C ARG A 150 -20.95 6.51 2.58
N TYR A 151 -19.97 7.36 2.26
CA TYR A 151 -19.85 8.03 0.96
C TYR A 151 -19.68 7.01 -0.17
N THR A 152 -19.13 5.84 0.14
CA THR A 152 -18.94 4.75 -0.82
C THR A 152 -20.27 4.17 -1.33
N MET A 153 -21.37 4.41 -0.61
CA MET A 153 -22.73 4.03 -1.03
C MET A 153 -23.38 5.05 -1.98
N LYS A 154 -22.79 6.25 -2.13
CA LYS A 154 -23.27 7.29 -3.04
C LYS A 154 -22.79 7.06 -4.47
N LYS A 155 -23.47 7.67 -5.43
CA LYS A 155 -23.18 7.60 -6.87
C LYS A 155 -23.29 8.99 -7.49
N LEU A 156 -22.50 9.24 -8.54
CA LEU A 156 -22.66 10.38 -9.42
C LEU A 156 -23.98 10.27 -10.20
N SER A 157 -24.40 11.36 -10.85
CA SER A 157 -25.60 11.41 -11.68
C SER A 157 -25.58 10.42 -12.85
N ASP A 158 -24.40 10.05 -13.35
CA ASP A 158 -24.20 9.04 -14.39
C ASP A 158 -24.20 7.59 -13.86
N GLY A 159 -24.39 7.40 -12.54
CA GLY A 159 -24.40 6.11 -11.87
C GLY A 159 -23.03 5.61 -11.42
N THR A 160 -21.94 6.32 -11.70
CA THR A 160 -20.58 5.95 -11.27
C THR A 160 -20.49 5.99 -9.73
N PRO A 161 -20.07 4.89 -9.06
CA PRO A 161 -19.93 4.89 -7.61
C PRO A 161 -18.85 5.84 -7.11
N TYR A 162 -19.12 6.55 -6.00
CA TYR A 162 -18.17 7.52 -5.44
C TYR A 162 -16.83 6.92 -5.06
N ASN A 163 -16.82 5.69 -4.54
CA ASN A 163 -15.58 5.01 -4.18
C ASN A 163 -14.66 4.82 -5.40
N GLU A 164 -15.18 4.78 -6.63
CA GLU A 164 -14.39 4.71 -7.86
C GLU A 164 -13.69 6.01 -8.22
N ILE A 165 -14.24 7.14 -7.76
CA ILE A 165 -13.68 8.47 -7.94
C ILE A 165 -12.61 8.76 -6.88
N ILE A 166 -12.92 8.52 -5.60
CA ILE A 166 -11.95 8.60 -4.50
C ILE A 166 -12.00 7.31 -3.70
N ALA A 167 -10.93 6.53 -3.76
CA ALA A 167 -10.80 5.31 -2.99
C ALA A 167 -10.35 5.63 -1.57
N TYR A 168 -10.77 4.82 -0.60
CA TYR A 168 -10.28 4.87 0.79
C TYR A 168 -10.53 6.19 1.52
N GLY A 169 -11.34 7.10 0.94
CA GLY A 169 -11.56 8.44 1.45
C GLY A 169 -10.48 9.44 1.06
N PHE A 170 -9.39 9.02 0.39
CA PHE A 170 -8.27 9.91 0.10
C PHE A 170 -7.47 9.65 -1.18
N PHE A 171 -7.57 8.45 -1.77
CA PHE A 171 -6.69 8.03 -2.86
C PHE A 171 -7.37 8.29 -4.21
N VAL A 172 -6.84 9.26 -4.96
CA VAL A 172 -7.44 9.80 -6.18
C VAL A 172 -6.60 9.40 -7.40
N THR A 173 -6.89 8.23 -7.97
CA THR A 173 -6.27 7.78 -9.23
C THR A 173 -6.87 8.51 -10.43
N VAL A 174 -6.30 9.66 -10.83
CA VAL A 174 -6.84 10.54 -11.88
C VAL A 174 -6.53 10.04 -13.30
N PHE A 175 -5.46 9.28 -13.47
CA PHE A 175 -5.10 8.62 -14.73
C PHE A 175 -4.70 7.17 -14.47
N ARG A 176 -5.50 6.21 -14.97
CA ARG A 176 -5.36 4.76 -14.68
C ARG A 176 -4.32 4.03 -15.55
N PHE A 177 -3.73 4.69 -16.54
CA PHE A 177 -2.66 4.14 -17.36
C PHE A 177 -1.38 4.94 -17.18
N CYS A 178 -0.26 4.40 -17.65
CA CYS A 178 1.04 5.05 -17.68
C CYS A 178 1.63 5.02 -19.10
N GLN A 179 2.19 6.14 -19.56
CA GLN A 179 2.80 6.30 -20.88
C GLN A 179 4.28 5.88 -20.94
N TYR A 180 4.81 5.30 -19.85
CA TYR A 180 6.06 4.55 -19.91
C TYR A 180 5.88 3.15 -20.54
N TRP A 181 4.67 2.61 -20.55
CA TRP A 181 4.34 1.43 -21.35
C TRP A 181 4.26 1.79 -22.84
N GLY A 182 4.80 0.92 -23.69
CA GLY A 182 4.86 1.11 -25.14
C GLY A 182 6.29 1.32 -25.65
N PRO A 183 7.07 2.28 -25.13
CA PRO A 183 8.49 2.46 -25.47
C PRO A 183 9.44 1.57 -24.63
N ASP A 184 8.94 0.53 -23.97
CA ASP A 184 9.67 -0.34 -23.03
C ASP A 184 10.36 0.44 -21.90
N GLU A 185 9.65 1.42 -21.34
CA GLU A 185 10.12 2.31 -20.28
C GLU A 185 9.42 2.05 -18.93
N GLU A 186 8.50 1.08 -18.87
CA GLU A 186 7.76 0.77 -17.66
C GLU A 186 8.66 0.29 -16.51
N CYS A 187 8.27 0.64 -15.28
CA CYS A 187 8.95 0.12 -14.10
C CYS A 187 8.73 -1.40 -14.02
N ARG A 188 9.82 -2.16 -13.88
CA ARG A 188 9.78 -3.62 -14.03
C ARG A 188 8.94 -4.35 -12.97
N PHE A 189 8.78 -3.75 -11.80
CA PHE A 189 7.95 -4.28 -10.71
C PHE A 189 6.47 -3.87 -10.82
N CYS A 190 6.12 -2.99 -11.75
CA CYS A 190 4.82 -2.33 -11.79
C CYS A 190 3.84 -3.08 -12.71
N ASP A 191 2.57 -3.15 -12.32
CA ASP A 191 1.52 -3.85 -13.08
C ASP A 191 0.35 -2.93 -13.48
N ILE A 192 0.47 -1.61 -13.35
CA ILE A 192 -0.67 -0.67 -13.48
C ILE A 192 -1.47 -0.86 -14.77
N ASN A 193 -0.79 -0.89 -15.92
CA ASN A 193 -1.48 -1.08 -17.20
C ASN A 193 -2.08 -2.49 -17.29
N SER A 194 -1.34 -3.52 -16.85
CA SER A 194 -1.82 -4.91 -16.79
C SER A 194 -3.08 -5.05 -15.92
N ASN A 195 -3.09 -4.42 -14.74
CA ASN A 195 -4.24 -4.38 -13.84
C ASN A 195 -5.43 -3.65 -14.49
N ALA A 196 -5.21 -2.51 -15.14
CA ALA A 196 -6.26 -1.79 -15.87
C ALA A 196 -6.90 -2.66 -16.99
N HIS A 197 -6.08 -3.42 -17.73
CA HIS A 197 -6.56 -4.37 -18.73
C HIS A 197 -7.36 -5.51 -18.09
N GLN A 198 -6.83 -6.11 -17.04
CA GLN A 198 -7.48 -7.20 -16.31
C GLN A 198 -8.84 -6.79 -15.73
N MET A 199 -8.94 -5.61 -15.13
CA MET A 199 -10.22 -5.08 -14.65
C MET A 199 -11.24 -4.95 -15.78
N LYS A 200 -10.82 -4.39 -16.92
CA LYS A 200 -11.67 -4.21 -18.11
C LYS A 200 -12.16 -5.56 -18.65
N GLU A 201 -11.26 -6.54 -18.74
CA GLU A 201 -11.55 -7.89 -19.23
C GLU A 201 -12.46 -8.67 -18.28
N SER A 202 -12.30 -8.51 -16.97
CA SER A 202 -13.12 -9.17 -15.95
C SER A 202 -14.60 -8.79 -16.02
N ARG A 203 -14.91 -7.60 -16.57
CA ARG A 203 -16.24 -6.94 -16.55
C ARG A 203 -16.87 -6.88 -15.16
N ALA A 204 -16.06 -7.01 -14.11
CA ALA A 204 -16.51 -7.06 -12.72
C ALA A 204 -16.55 -5.69 -12.06
N PHE A 205 -15.82 -4.73 -12.63
CA PHE A 205 -15.63 -3.39 -12.09
C PHE A 205 -16.00 -2.35 -13.13
N THR A 206 -16.50 -1.20 -12.69
CA THR A 206 -16.83 -0.11 -13.61
C THR A 206 -15.52 0.59 -14.01
N PHE A 207 -15.17 0.44 -15.30
CA PHE A 207 -13.97 1.03 -15.90
C PHE A 207 -14.40 1.90 -17.08
N ASN A 208 -15.14 2.97 -16.78
CA ASN A 208 -15.78 3.80 -17.81
C ASN A 208 -14.81 4.74 -18.52
N ALA A 209 -13.80 5.27 -17.82
CA ALA A 209 -12.83 6.18 -18.40
C ALA A 209 -11.43 6.01 -17.78
N PRO A 210 -10.36 6.12 -18.60
CA PRO A 210 -8.98 6.10 -18.10
C PRO A 210 -8.63 7.37 -17.30
N VAL A 211 -9.41 8.45 -17.48
CA VAL A 211 -9.21 9.76 -16.83
C VAL A 211 -10.49 10.18 -16.13
N LYS A 212 -10.37 10.54 -14.85
CA LYS A 212 -11.50 10.98 -14.03
C LYS A 212 -11.90 12.43 -14.33
N PRO A 213 -13.18 12.78 -14.43
CA PRO A 213 -13.61 14.17 -14.49
C PRO A 213 -13.19 14.94 -13.22
N VAL A 214 -12.76 16.20 -13.38
CA VAL A 214 -12.26 17.03 -12.27
C VAL A 214 -13.38 17.42 -11.30
N ASP A 215 -14.52 17.80 -11.85
CA ASP A 215 -15.77 18.10 -11.14
C ASP A 215 -16.25 16.91 -10.30
N ALA A 216 -16.23 15.70 -10.85
CA ALA A 216 -16.54 14.48 -10.11
C ALA A 216 -15.60 14.27 -8.91
N VAL A 217 -14.29 14.49 -9.09
CA VAL A 217 -13.30 14.37 -8.02
C VAL A 217 -13.58 15.38 -6.91
N VAL A 218 -13.94 16.62 -7.26
CA VAL A 218 -14.29 17.67 -6.31
C VAL A 218 -15.60 17.35 -5.56
N GLU A 219 -16.63 16.88 -6.27
CA GLU A 219 -17.93 16.48 -5.68
C GLU A 219 -17.73 15.38 -4.62
N VAL A 220 -16.97 14.34 -4.95
CA VAL A 220 -16.73 13.23 -4.02
C VAL A 220 -15.87 13.67 -2.83
N ALA A 221 -14.90 14.57 -3.03
CA ALA A 221 -14.12 15.12 -1.93
C ALA A 221 -15.01 15.88 -0.93
N LYS A 222 -15.96 16.70 -1.40
CA LYS A 222 -16.94 17.38 -0.52
C LYS A 222 -17.79 16.38 0.26
N ALA A 223 -18.27 15.34 -0.39
CA ALA A 223 -19.10 14.33 0.27
C ALA A 223 -18.35 13.58 1.39
N ILE A 224 -17.04 13.36 1.23
CA ILE A 224 -16.18 12.78 2.27
C ILE A 224 -16.02 13.79 3.43
N GLU A 225 -15.75 15.06 3.13
CA GLU A 225 -15.61 16.12 4.15
C GLU A 225 -16.88 16.28 4.98
N GLU A 226 -18.05 16.31 4.34
CA GLU A 226 -19.35 16.39 4.99
C GLU A 226 -19.60 15.20 5.92
N GLU A 227 -19.39 13.98 5.42
CA GLU A 227 -19.54 12.78 6.23
C GLU A 227 -18.60 12.77 7.44
N MET A 228 -17.33 13.12 7.23
CA MET A 228 -16.35 13.17 8.31
C MET A 228 -16.72 14.22 9.35
N ALA A 229 -17.18 15.40 8.91
CA ALA A 229 -17.61 16.46 9.81
C ALA A 229 -18.86 16.07 10.61
N GLU A 230 -19.81 15.36 10.01
CA GLU A 230 -20.96 14.77 10.72
C GLU A 230 -20.53 13.76 11.78
N GLU A 231 -19.59 12.87 11.44
CA GLU A 231 -19.13 11.79 12.32
C GLU A 231 -18.39 12.33 13.55
N VAL A 232 -17.53 13.34 13.36
CA VAL A 232 -16.67 13.88 14.44
C VAL A 232 -17.22 15.16 15.08
N GLY A 233 -18.27 15.75 14.51
CA GLY A 233 -18.91 16.98 14.99
C GLY A 233 -18.22 18.28 14.59
N PHE A 234 -17.14 18.25 13.81
CA PHE A 234 -16.45 19.44 13.29
C PHE A 234 -15.66 19.14 12.00
N PRO A 235 -15.38 20.14 11.13
CA PRO A 235 -14.60 19.91 9.92
C PRO A 235 -13.14 19.56 10.25
N ILE A 236 -12.71 18.34 9.94
CA ILE A 236 -11.31 17.91 10.07
C ILE A 236 -10.50 18.20 8.80
N PRO A 237 -9.16 18.32 8.90
CA PRO A 237 -8.31 18.37 7.71
C PRO A 237 -8.44 17.10 6.88
N LEU A 238 -8.73 17.23 5.59
CA LEU A 238 -8.78 16.11 4.64
C LEU A 238 -7.50 16.09 3.82
N ARG A 239 -6.72 15.04 3.92
CA ARG A 239 -5.60 14.78 3.02
C ARG A 239 -6.07 14.00 1.79
N LEU A 240 -5.65 14.43 0.61
CA LEU A 240 -5.95 13.76 -0.65
C LEU A 240 -4.65 13.46 -1.37
N ILE A 241 -4.51 12.25 -1.90
CA ILE A 241 -3.36 11.82 -2.70
C ILE A 241 -3.82 11.71 -4.16
N VAL A 242 -3.39 12.66 -4.98
CA VAL A 242 -3.61 12.64 -6.42
C VAL A 242 -2.49 11.81 -7.06
N THR A 243 -2.88 10.78 -7.82
CA THR A 243 -1.93 9.86 -8.46
C THR A 243 -2.40 9.41 -9.83
N GLY A 244 -1.49 8.87 -10.62
CA GLY A 244 -1.74 8.24 -11.89
C GLY A 244 -0.44 7.85 -12.56
N GLY A 245 -0.53 7.29 -13.76
CA GLY A 245 0.69 7.02 -14.52
C GLY A 245 1.32 8.28 -15.10
N THR A 246 2.57 8.14 -15.54
CA THR A 246 3.32 9.23 -16.18
C THR A 246 2.71 9.59 -17.53
N ILE A 247 2.73 10.89 -17.86
CA ILE A 247 2.35 11.43 -19.17
C ILE A 247 3.62 11.93 -19.86
N THR A 248 4.10 11.22 -20.88
CA THR A 248 5.33 11.55 -21.61
C THR A 248 5.08 12.48 -22.79
N GLY A 249 3.86 12.46 -23.35
CA GLY A 249 3.43 13.33 -24.44
C GLY A 249 2.34 14.29 -23.98
N LYS A 250 1.12 14.06 -24.46
CA LYS A 250 -0.07 14.80 -24.01
C LYS A 250 -1.19 13.84 -23.63
N LEU A 251 -2.00 14.25 -22.66
CA LEU A 251 -3.25 13.60 -22.28
C LEU A 251 -4.35 14.66 -22.24
N ARG A 252 -5.41 14.49 -23.04
CA ARG A 252 -6.47 15.51 -23.22
C ARG A 252 -5.91 16.91 -23.53
N GLY A 253 -4.89 16.96 -24.38
CA GLY A 253 -4.23 18.20 -24.83
C GLY A 253 -3.25 18.82 -23.82
N LYS A 254 -3.09 18.24 -22.62
CA LYS A 254 -2.22 18.76 -21.55
C LYS A 254 -0.96 17.93 -21.43
N ASP A 255 0.15 18.59 -21.12
CA ASP A 255 1.37 17.93 -20.60
C ASP A 255 1.13 17.42 -19.17
N GLU A 256 2.07 16.62 -18.64
CA GLU A 256 1.96 16.03 -17.30
C GLU A 256 1.67 17.08 -16.23
N ASP A 257 2.44 18.17 -16.21
CA ASP A 257 2.35 19.18 -15.16
C ASP A 257 0.98 19.86 -15.17
N LYS A 258 0.51 20.33 -16.33
CA LYS A 258 -0.80 20.98 -16.46
C LYS A 258 -1.94 20.02 -16.12
N PHE A 259 -1.80 18.75 -16.49
CA PHE A 259 -2.80 17.73 -16.16
C PHE A 259 -2.93 17.56 -14.65
N TYR A 260 -1.83 17.33 -13.92
CA TYR A 260 -1.90 17.12 -12.47
C TYR A 260 -2.22 18.41 -11.69
N MET A 261 -1.68 19.56 -12.10
CA MET A 261 -1.96 20.85 -11.44
C MET A 261 -3.43 21.27 -11.53
N GLU A 262 -4.17 20.84 -12.55
CA GLU A 262 -5.62 21.06 -12.65
C GLU A 262 -6.35 20.39 -11.48
N TYR A 263 -6.09 19.11 -11.21
CA TYR A 263 -6.70 18.40 -10.07
C TYR A 263 -6.24 18.97 -8.74
N ILE A 264 -4.96 19.33 -8.61
CA ILE A 264 -4.43 19.95 -7.38
C ILE A 264 -5.15 21.26 -7.09
N SER A 265 -5.26 22.14 -8.09
CA SER A 265 -5.92 23.44 -7.92
C SER A 265 -7.40 23.28 -7.60
N ALA A 266 -8.09 22.42 -8.35
CA ALA A 266 -9.51 22.17 -8.14
C ALA A 266 -9.79 21.61 -6.75
N LEU A 267 -8.99 20.64 -6.28
CA LEU A 267 -9.13 20.10 -4.94
C LEU A 267 -8.76 21.13 -3.87
N LYS A 268 -7.59 21.78 -3.96
CA LYS A 268 -7.08 22.68 -2.91
C LYS A 268 -8.03 23.85 -2.66
N TRP A 269 -8.42 24.56 -3.72
CA TRP A 269 -9.07 25.86 -3.60
C TRP A 269 -10.59 25.79 -3.44
N ASP A 270 -11.19 24.65 -3.78
CA ASP A 270 -12.60 24.38 -3.48
C ASP A 270 -12.82 23.93 -2.02
N GLY A 271 -11.81 23.33 -1.39
CA GLY A 271 -11.87 22.86 -0.01
C GLY A 271 -11.27 23.84 1.00
N LYS A 272 -11.73 23.79 2.25
CA LYS A 272 -11.26 24.72 3.31
C LYS A 272 -10.05 24.21 4.09
N ARG A 273 -9.91 22.89 4.25
CA ARG A 273 -8.88 22.27 5.09
C ARG A 273 -8.23 21.08 4.39
N ARG A 274 -7.97 21.20 3.09
CA ARG A 274 -7.38 20.12 2.31
C ARG A 274 -5.85 20.16 2.32
N TYR A 275 -5.25 18.98 2.51
CA TYR A 275 -3.82 18.74 2.37
C TYR A 275 -3.57 17.90 1.12
N ILE A 276 -3.07 18.51 0.06
CA ILE A 276 -2.96 17.89 -1.26
C ILE A 276 -1.56 17.32 -1.44
N THR A 277 -1.52 16.01 -1.64
CA THR A 277 -0.32 15.26 -2.02
C THR A 277 -0.42 14.84 -3.49
N VAL A 278 0.69 14.87 -4.23
CA VAL A 278 0.73 14.37 -5.61
C VAL A 278 1.84 13.35 -5.82
N GLN A 279 1.52 12.25 -6.51
CA GLN A 279 2.49 11.25 -6.99
C GLN A 279 2.79 11.51 -8.47
N THR A 280 4.02 11.94 -8.77
CA THR A 280 4.52 12.22 -10.12
C THR A 280 6.02 11.95 -10.20
N ASN A 281 6.63 12.07 -11.38
CA ASN A 281 8.08 12.10 -11.50
C ASN A 281 8.70 13.29 -10.73
N ALA A 282 9.98 13.18 -10.37
CA ALA A 282 10.71 14.29 -9.74
C ALA A 282 10.77 15.52 -10.65
N LYS A 283 10.46 16.69 -10.08
CA LYS A 283 10.34 17.96 -10.82
C LYS A 283 11.49 18.88 -10.48
N ASP A 284 11.92 19.69 -11.44
CA ASP A 284 12.83 20.79 -11.15
C ASP A 284 12.18 21.81 -10.20
N ARG A 285 13.01 22.66 -9.59
CA ARG A 285 12.59 23.63 -8.58
C ARG A 285 11.54 24.61 -9.10
N GLU A 286 11.66 25.10 -10.34
CA GLU A 286 10.72 26.07 -10.91
C GLU A 286 9.34 25.44 -11.18
N THR A 287 9.33 24.20 -11.65
CA THR A 287 8.11 23.41 -11.77
C THR A 287 7.50 23.14 -10.39
N MET A 288 8.30 22.82 -9.37
CA MET A 288 7.78 22.63 -8.02
C MET A 288 7.14 23.91 -7.44
N LYS A 289 7.71 25.09 -7.72
CA LYS A 289 7.08 26.37 -7.37
C LYS A 289 5.71 26.54 -8.03
N ARG A 290 5.55 26.13 -9.30
CA ARG A 290 4.24 26.13 -9.99
C ARG A 290 3.25 25.17 -9.32
N TYR A 291 3.69 23.97 -8.95
CA TYR A 291 2.86 23.01 -8.20
C TYR A 291 2.43 23.58 -6.83
N ARG A 292 3.35 24.21 -6.08
CA ARG A 292 3.03 24.87 -4.82
C ARG A 292 2.03 26.00 -5.01
N ALA A 293 2.20 26.85 -6.03
CA ALA A 293 1.25 27.91 -6.38
C ALA A 293 -0.13 27.35 -6.79
N ALA A 294 -0.18 26.18 -7.42
CA ALA A 294 -1.42 25.46 -7.71
C ALA A 294 -2.10 24.89 -6.45
N GLY A 295 -1.42 24.87 -5.30
CA GLY A 295 -1.98 24.40 -4.03
C GLY A 295 -1.41 23.09 -3.50
N LEU A 296 -0.29 22.61 -4.05
CA LEU A 296 0.36 21.39 -3.58
C LEU A 296 0.98 21.58 -2.19
N ASP A 297 0.69 20.66 -1.27
CA ASP A 297 1.31 20.63 0.06
C ASP A 297 2.48 19.63 0.12
N CYS A 298 2.36 18.46 -0.54
CA CYS A 298 3.35 17.39 -0.48
C CYS A 298 3.61 16.73 -1.84
N GLN A 299 4.86 16.44 -2.18
CA GLN A 299 5.20 15.64 -3.37
C GLN A 299 5.67 14.25 -2.98
N GLU A 300 5.23 13.24 -3.73
CA GLU A 300 5.67 11.86 -3.65
C GLU A 300 6.31 11.44 -4.98
N ALA A 301 7.57 11.81 -5.19
CA ALA A 301 8.34 11.43 -6.38
C ALA A 301 9.19 10.18 -6.13
N ASN A 302 8.53 9.03 -6.17
CA ASN A 302 9.08 7.75 -5.72
C ASN A 302 10.38 7.35 -6.44
N LEU A 303 11.39 6.97 -5.65
CA LEU A 303 12.70 6.52 -6.13
C LEU A 303 12.70 5.00 -6.40
N GLU A 304 11.86 4.27 -5.68
CA GLU A 304 11.62 2.82 -5.76
C GLU A 304 12.78 1.96 -5.22
N VAL A 305 14.01 2.19 -5.68
CA VAL A 305 15.22 1.49 -5.21
C VAL A 305 16.40 2.46 -5.14
N TRP A 306 17.31 2.25 -4.18
CA TRP A 306 18.48 3.13 -3.99
C TRP A 306 19.62 2.85 -4.97
N ASP A 307 20.03 1.59 -5.09
CA ASP A 307 21.21 1.16 -5.86
C ASP A 307 21.13 1.67 -7.32
N GLU A 308 22.23 2.22 -7.81
CA GLU A 308 22.28 2.90 -9.11
C GLU A 308 21.97 1.96 -10.28
N ARG A 309 22.61 0.79 -10.30
CA ARG A 309 22.41 -0.24 -11.32
C ARG A 309 20.97 -0.77 -11.28
N LEU A 310 20.43 -0.99 -10.08
CA LEU A 310 19.04 -1.42 -9.93
C LEU A 310 18.06 -0.30 -10.28
N PHE A 311 18.37 0.97 -10.05
CA PHE A 311 17.52 2.07 -10.47
C PHE A 311 17.40 2.13 -11.99
N GLU A 312 18.52 2.04 -12.72
CA GLU A 312 18.53 2.00 -14.19
C GLU A 312 17.78 0.80 -14.74
N TRP A 313 18.00 -0.37 -14.12
CA TRP A 313 17.35 -1.61 -14.54
C TRP A 313 15.86 -1.59 -14.20
N MET A 314 15.46 -1.28 -12.97
CA MET A 314 14.07 -1.38 -12.54
C MET A 314 13.19 -0.25 -13.04
N ASN A 315 13.75 0.94 -13.31
CA ASN A 315 13.01 2.14 -13.67
C ASN A 315 13.51 2.76 -15.00
N PRO A 316 13.49 2.04 -16.13
CA PRO A 316 14.12 2.50 -17.37
C PRO A 316 13.60 3.87 -17.84
N GLY A 317 12.30 4.15 -17.73
CA GLY A 317 11.74 5.46 -18.08
C GLY A 317 12.24 6.60 -17.19
N LYS A 318 12.36 6.37 -15.88
CA LYS A 318 12.88 7.37 -14.94
C LYS A 318 14.37 7.65 -15.20
N ALA A 319 15.15 6.59 -15.40
CA ALA A 319 16.58 6.68 -15.70
C ALA A 319 16.86 7.41 -17.02
N ARG A 320 16.19 7.02 -18.11
CA ARG A 320 16.44 7.64 -19.44
C ARG A 320 15.99 9.09 -19.54
N ARG A 321 14.92 9.48 -18.84
CA ARG A 321 14.31 10.80 -19.01
C ARG A 321 14.82 11.85 -18.02
N ILE A 322 15.17 11.43 -16.80
CA ILE A 322 15.62 12.33 -15.74
C ILE A 322 17.02 11.96 -15.27
N GLY A 323 17.33 10.67 -15.12
CA GLY A 323 18.58 10.20 -14.53
C GLY A 323 18.50 10.16 -13.00
N ARG A 324 19.22 9.23 -12.37
CA ARG A 324 19.13 8.97 -10.92
C ARG A 324 19.60 10.16 -10.09
N GLU A 325 20.76 10.70 -10.43
CA GLU A 325 21.43 11.79 -9.71
C GLU A 325 20.54 13.03 -9.73
N GLN A 326 20.02 13.35 -10.91
CA GLN A 326 19.11 14.47 -11.08
C GLN A 326 17.77 14.24 -10.37
N TRP A 327 17.29 12.99 -10.29
CA TRP A 327 16.09 12.65 -9.52
C TRP A 327 16.29 12.90 -8.03
N ILE A 328 17.42 12.44 -7.47
CA ILE A 328 17.79 12.66 -6.07
C ILE A 328 17.94 14.15 -5.79
N GLN A 329 18.65 14.89 -6.66
CA GLN A 329 18.81 16.34 -6.50
C GLN A 329 17.46 17.07 -6.51
N ARG A 330 16.54 16.68 -7.39
CA ARG A 330 15.19 17.26 -7.44
C ARG A 330 14.36 16.97 -6.19
N LEU A 331 14.52 15.81 -5.57
CA LEU A 331 13.89 15.51 -4.28
C LEU A 331 14.40 16.46 -3.19
N ILE A 332 15.72 16.68 -3.14
CA ILE A 332 16.36 17.59 -2.18
C ILE A 332 15.90 19.03 -2.44
N ASP A 333 15.99 19.52 -3.68
CA ASP A 333 15.61 20.88 -4.06
C ASP A 333 14.12 21.18 -3.81
N ALA A 334 13.26 20.16 -3.86
CA ALA A 334 11.83 20.30 -3.58
C ALA A 334 11.54 20.59 -2.10
N VAL A 335 12.45 20.23 -1.17
CA VAL A 335 12.32 20.54 0.26
C VAL A 335 12.37 22.06 0.48
N ASP A 336 13.19 22.79 -0.28
CA ASP A 336 13.25 24.25 -0.21
C ASP A 336 11.94 24.95 -0.64
N VAL A 337 11.08 24.23 -1.38
CA VAL A 337 9.79 24.74 -1.86
C VAL A 337 8.62 24.28 -0.97
N LEU A 338 8.64 23.02 -0.54
CA LEU A 338 7.51 22.40 0.17
C LEU A 338 7.70 22.34 1.70
N GLY A 339 8.94 22.44 2.18
CA GLY A 339 9.33 22.24 3.57
C GLY A 339 9.70 20.81 3.92
N GLU A 340 10.41 20.64 5.03
CA GLU A 340 10.82 19.33 5.55
C GLU A 340 9.61 18.43 5.84
N GLY A 341 9.76 17.13 5.56
CA GLY A 341 8.67 16.15 5.72
C GLY A 341 7.62 16.16 4.60
N ASN A 342 7.63 17.16 3.70
CA ASN A 342 6.65 17.31 2.63
C ASN A 342 7.15 16.85 1.25
N VAL A 343 8.34 16.25 1.20
CA VAL A 343 8.84 15.49 0.05
C VAL A 343 8.99 14.04 0.50
N ARG A 344 8.17 13.13 -0.05
CA ARG A 344 7.98 11.77 0.48
C ARG A 344 8.08 10.67 -0.57
N PRO A 345 9.25 10.47 -1.20
CA PRO A 345 9.44 9.41 -2.18
C PRO A 345 9.21 8.03 -1.54
N ASN A 346 8.62 7.09 -2.27
CA ASN A 346 8.54 5.69 -1.85
C ASN A 346 9.75 4.87 -2.30
N PHE A 347 10.10 3.88 -1.49
CA PHE A 347 10.93 2.73 -1.81
C PHE A 347 10.07 1.45 -1.80
N VAL A 348 10.25 0.60 -2.79
CA VAL A 348 9.60 -0.70 -2.88
C VAL A 348 10.49 -1.71 -2.16
N GLY A 349 10.36 -1.77 -0.84
CA GLY A 349 11.22 -2.56 0.03
C GLY A 349 11.20 -4.04 -0.34
N GLY A 350 12.39 -4.58 -0.59
CA GLY A 350 12.62 -5.96 -1.01
C GLY A 350 12.70 -6.12 -2.53
N ALA A 351 12.29 -5.14 -3.32
CA ALA A 351 12.41 -5.19 -4.78
C ALA A 351 13.88 -5.10 -5.23
N GLU A 352 14.76 -4.52 -4.42
CA GLU A 352 16.21 -4.55 -4.63
C GLU A 352 16.82 -5.96 -4.51
N MET A 353 16.07 -6.94 -3.97
CA MET A 353 16.45 -8.36 -3.96
C MET A 353 15.86 -9.14 -5.13
N SER A 354 15.17 -8.47 -6.07
CA SER A 354 14.50 -9.13 -7.19
C SER A 354 15.50 -9.81 -8.14
N LYS A 355 15.17 -11.01 -8.62
CA LYS A 355 15.97 -11.72 -9.62
C LYS A 355 15.81 -11.07 -11.00
N PRO A 356 16.84 -11.13 -11.87
CA PRO A 356 18.10 -11.86 -11.68
C PRO A 356 19.25 -11.02 -11.10
N TYR A 357 19.06 -9.70 -10.93
CA TYR A 357 20.16 -8.78 -10.69
C TYR A 357 20.18 -8.14 -9.29
N GLY A 358 19.16 -8.38 -8.48
CA GLY A 358 19.07 -7.88 -7.11
C GLY A 358 20.12 -8.46 -6.17
N PHE A 359 20.22 -7.86 -4.99
CA PHE A 359 21.12 -8.33 -3.94
C PHE A 359 20.76 -9.75 -3.51
N THR A 360 21.78 -10.57 -3.28
CA THR A 360 21.60 -11.98 -2.91
C THR A 360 21.59 -12.19 -1.39
N THR A 361 21.99 -11.17 -0.62
CA THR A 361 22.00 -11.19 0.84
C THR A 361 21.10 -10.09 1.40
N VAL A 362 20.44 -10.39 2.53
CA VAL A 362 19.62 -9.41 3.26
C VAL A 362 20.45 -8.20 3.67
N ARG A 363 21.68 -8.44 4.17
CA ARG A 363 22.57 -7.38 4.66
C ARG A 363 22.90 -6.34 3.59
N GLU A 364 23.25 -6.76 2.37
CA GLU A 364 23.58 -5.83 1.28
C GLU A 364 22.35 -5.01 0.84
N ALA A 365 21.19 -5.66 0.73
CA ALA A 365 19.93 -5.00 0.39
C ALA A 365 19.56 -3.91 1.43
N VAL A 366 19.59 -4.28 2.72
CA VAL A 366 19.32 -3.34 3.82
C VAL A 366 20.31 -2.19 3.81
N GLN A 367 21.60 -2.47 3.65
CA GLN A 367 22.64 -1.43 3.65
C GLN A 367 22.44 -0.42 2.52
N SER A 368 22.10 -0.89 1.32
CA SER A 368 21.79 -0.04 0.17
C SER A 368 20.60 0.88 0.47
N THR A 369 19.46 0.32 0.90
CA THR A 369 18.26 1.13 1.15
C THR A 369 18.44 2.08 2.34
N ARG A 370 19.17 1.64 3.39
CA ARG A 370 19.55 2.49 4.53
C ARG A 370 20.39 3.69 4.10
N GLU A 371 21.36 3.52 3.20
CA GLU A 371 22.16 4.63 2.66
C GLU A 371 21.27 5.66 1.94
N GLY A 372 20.28 5.17 1.18
CA GLY A 372 19.29 6.03 0.55
C GLY A 372 18.44 6.81 1.54
N PHE A 373 17.93 6.15 2.58
CA PHE A 373 17.20 6.85 3.65
C PHE A 373 18.07 7.89 4.34
N GLU A 374 19.29 7.54 4.72
CA GLU A 374 20.19 8.45 5.42
C GLU A 374 20.55 9.67 4.57
N THR A 375 20.76 9.47 3.27
CA THR A 375 21.04 10.55 2.31
C THR A 375 19.84 11.47 2.13
N LEU A 376 18.63 10.94 2.04
CA LEU A 376 17.42 11.74 1.86
C LEU A 376 17.02 12.47 3.15
N MET A 377 17.01 11.76 4.28
CA MET A 377 16.53 12.29 5.56
C MET A 377 17.39 13.43 6.12
N ARG A 378 18.71 13.40 5.92
CA ARG A 378 19.58 14.52 6.32
C ARG A 378 19.29 15.82 5.57
N HIS A 379 18.57 15.75 4.45
CA HIS A 379 18.17 16.89 3.63
C HIS A 379 16.68 17.23 3.77
N GLY A 380 15.99 16.74 4.81
CA GLY A 380 14.59 17.06 5.06
C GLY A 380 13.57 16.26 4.24
N VAL A 381 14.03 15.36 3.36
CA VAL A 381 13.17 14.45 2.60
C VAL A 381 12.75 13.31 3.53
N PHE A 382 11.45 13.01 3.60
CA PHE A 382 10.92 11.92 4.43
C PHE A 382 10.50 10.73 3.55
N PRO A 383 11.44 9.85 3.17
CA PRO A 383 11.13 8.69 2.34
C PRO A 383 10.15 7.76 3.04
N ARG A 384 9.40 7.00 2.26
CA ARG A 384 8.49 5.95 2.68
C ARG A 384 8.98 4.60 2.20
N ILE A 385 8.57 3.53 2.87
CA ILE A 385 8.85 2.16 2.43
C ILE A 385 7.56 1.34 2.38
N THR A 386 7.33 0.68 1.25
CA THR A 386 6.25 -0.29 1.05
C THR A 386 6.83 -1.69 0.94
N THR A 387 6.18 -2.70 1.53
CA THR A 387 6.50 -4.11 1.24
C THR A 387 6.29 -4.41 -0.23
N TRP A 388 7.28 -4.94 -0.95
CA TRP A 388 7.12 -5.33 -2.34
C TRP A 388 6.01 -6.38 -2.48
N SER A 389 5.02 -6.11 -3.33
CA SER A 389 4.07 -7.11 -3.80
C SER A 389 4.61 -7.70 -5.09
N ARG A 390 4.45 -9.01 -5.29
CA ARG A 390 4.96 -9.68 -6.49
C ARG A 390 3.80 -9.84 -7.47
N GLU A 391 3.33 -8.72 -8.00
CA GLU A 391 2.17 -8.71 -8.89
C GLU A 391 2.44 -9.54 -10.16
N PRO A 392 1.61 -10.54 -10.50
CA PRO A 392 1.79 -11.38 -11.70
C PRO A 392 1.74 -10.62 -13.02
N GLY A 393 1.14 -9.43 -13.03
CA GLY A 393 1.10 -8.55 -14.19
C GLY A 393 2.37 -7.72 -14.42
N SER A 394 3.35 -7.80 -13.52
CA SER A 394 4.62 -7.07 -13.63
C SER A 394 5.65 -7.80 -14.49
N PHE A 395 6.54 -7.05 -15.14
CA PHE A 395 7.64 -7.62 -15.94
C PHE A 395 8.50 -8.58 -15.11
N LEU A 396 8.83 -8.25 -13.86
CA LEU A 396 9.68 -9.07 -13.01
C LEU A 396 9.10 -10.46 -12.76
N VAL A 397 7.80 -10.56 -12.50
CA VAL A 397 7.14 -11.83 -12.18
C VAL A 397 6.83 -12.63 -13.43
N GLN A 398 6.54 -11.96 -14.55
CA GLN A 398 6.30 -12.63 -15.84
C GLN A 398 7.56 -13.27 -16.42
N ASN A 399 8.73 -12.68 -16.18
CA ASN A 399 9.97 -13.10 -16.84
C ASN A 399 10.92 -13.89 -15.93
N TYR A 400 10.76 -13.80 -14.62
CA TYR A 400 11.68 -14.42 -13.66
C TYR A 400 10.93 -14.98 -12.45
N GLU A 401 11.47 -16.04 -11.87
CA GLU A 401 10.99 -16.55 -10.58
C GLU A 401 11.35 -15.54 -9.48
N GLN A 402 10.33 -15.04 -8.78
CA GLN A 402 10.47 -14.11 -7.66
C GLN A 402 10.00 -14.77 -6.35
N PRO A 403 10.90 -15.44 -5.59
CA PRO A 403 10.55 -15.99 -4.29
C PRO A 403 10.15 -14.87 -3.31
N PRO A 404 9.42 -15.18 -2.21
CA PRO A 404 9.14 -14.18 -1.19
C PRO A 404 10.46 -13.62 -0.64
N VAL A 405 10.52 -12.30 -0.49
CA VAL A 405 11.63 -11.63 0.20
C VAL A 405 11.72 -12.19 1.63
N PRO A 406 12.92 -12.49 2.17
CA PRO A 406 13.07 -12.98 3.54
C PRO A 406 12.43 -12.04 4.56
N LEU A 407 11.77 -12.57 5.60
CA LEU A 407 11.13 -11.72 6.62
C LEU A 407 12.15 -10.89 7.41
N GLU A 408 13.35 -11.45 7.61
CA GLU A 408 14.49 -10.79 8.24
C GLU A 408 14.84 -9.46 7.55
N TYR A 409 14.72 -9.37 6.23
CA TYR A 409 14.93 -8.11 5.50
C TYR A 409 13.99 -7.01 6.01
N TYR A 410 12.70 -7.32 6.16
CA TYR A 410 11.71 -6.35 6.60
C TYR A 410 11.90 -5.97 8.07
N ALA A 411 12.23 -6.92 8.95
CA ALA A 411 12.56 -6.63 10.34
C ALA A 411 13.77 -5.68 10.42
N SER A 412 14.85 -6.01 9.72
CA SER A 412 16.08 -5.22 9.73
C SER A 412 15.89 -3.83 9.11
N ILE A 413 15.25 -3.69 7.94
CA ILE A 413 15.11 -2.37 7.32
C ILE A 413 14.16 -1.45 8.09
N MET A 414 13.13 -2.01 8.75
CA MET A 414 12.19 -1.22 9.55
C MET A 414 12.89 -0.65 10.79
N ARG A 415 13.77 -1.42 11.45
CA ARG A 415 14.64 -0.88 12.50
C ARG A 415 15.45 0.31 12.02
N GLU A 416 16.21 0.14 10.94
CA GLU A 416 17.08 1.21 10.41
C GLU A 416 16.26 2.43 10.00
N TYR A 417 15.06 2.23 9.44
CA TYR A 417 14.14 3.30 9.07
C TYR A 417 13.69 4.13 10.28
N TYR A 418 13.32 3.46 11.38
CA TYR A 418 12.93 4.14 12.62
C TYR A 418 14.10 4.87 13.29
N GLU A 419 15.27 4.24 13.35
CA GLU A 419 16.49 4.84 13.90
C GLU A 419 16.91 6.10 13.14
N LEU A 420 16.93 6.05 11.80
CA LEU A 420 17.28 7.20 10.97
C LEU A 420 16.25 8.32 11.09
N TRP A 421 14.96 7.99 11.13
CA TRP A 421 13.93 8.99 11.38
C TRP A 421 14.13 9.69 12.73
N GLY A 422 14.42 8.94 13.80
CA GLY A 422 14.72 9.48 15.12
C GLY A 422 16.00 10.33 15.14
N LYS A 423 17.04 9.92 14.41
CA LYS A 423 18.31 10.66 14.27
C LYS A 423 18.13 12.04 13.65
N TYR A 424 17.29 12.15 12.61
CA TYR A 424 17.09 13.39 11.86
C TYR A 424 15.86 14.21 12.30
N GLY A 425 14.98 13.65 13.13
CA GLY A 425 13.89 14.39 13.78
C GLY A 425 12.85 14.96 12.81
N LEU A 426 12.62 14.29 11.68
CA LEU A 426 11.74 14.81 10.64
C LEU A 426 10.28 14.89 11.11
N PRO A 427 9.55 15.97 10.78
CA PRO A 427 8.16 16.12 11.20
C PRO A 427 7.29 15.04 10.55
N PHE A 428 6.35 14.50 11.33
CA PHE A 428 5.28 13.72 10.73
C PHE A 428 4.43 14.64 9.84
N PRO A 429 4.11 14.22 8.61
CA PRO A 429 3.11 14.94 7.83
C PRO A 429 1.80 14.96 8.62
N PRO A 430 0.96 15.98 8.45
CA PRO A 430 -0.32 16.05 9.13
C PRO A 430 -1.08 14.72 8.97
N CYS A 431 -1.17 13.94 10.05
CA CYS A 431 -1.93 12.70 10.12
C CYS A 431 -3.42 13.04 10.13
N GLY A 432 -3.96 13.42 8.96
CA GLY A 432 -5.31 13.99 8.88
C GLY A 432 -6.41 12.98 8.57
N ASN A 433 -6.11 11.74 8.20
CA ASN A 433 -6.94 11.15 7.15
C ASN A 433 -8.02 10.17 7.49
N HIS A 434 -8.32 9.98 8.77
CA HIS A 434 -9.35 9.03 9.08
C HIS A 434 -10.23 9.57 10.19
N GLY A 435 -11.02 10.60 9.88
CA GLY A 435 -12.15 10.98 10.74
C GLY A 435 -13.02 9.80 11.17
N HIS A 436 -13.06 8.74 10.36
CA HIS A 436 -13.75 7.49 10.67
C HIS A 436 -13.03 6.70 11.78
N PRO A 437 -13.67 6.40 12.94
CA PRO A 437 -13.05 5.74 14.09
C PRO A 437 -12.25 4.48 13.75
N HIS A 438 -12.80 3.59 12.92
CA HIS A 438 -12.16 2.34 12.46
C HIS A 438 -10.92 2.49 11.60
N GLN A 439 -10.70 3.70 11.11
CA GLN A 439 -9.66 4.00 10.16
C GLN A 439 -8.61 4.92 10.81
N ARG A 440 -8.84 5.48 12.00
CA ARG A 440 -7.92 6.36 12.75
C ARG A 440 -6.54 5.76 13.00
N PHE A 441 -6.47 4.42 13.04
CA PHE A 441 -5.25 3.64 13.25
C PHE A 441 -4.56 3.25 11.96
N MET A 442 -5.20 3.50 10.80
CA MET A 442 -4.51 3.40 9.53
C MET A 442 -3.46 4.51 9.48
N GLY A 443 -2.19 4.10 9.45
CA GLY A 443 -1.11 4.97 9.02
C GLY A 443 -1.38 5.59 7.66
N ASN A 444 -0.52 6.53 7.28
CA ASN A 444 -0.68 7.38 6.10
C ASN A 444 -0.58 6.65 4.74
N GLY A 445 -0.59 5.31 4.69
CA GLY A 445 -0.46 4.56 3.45
C GLY A 445 -1.19 3.23 3.48
N ASN A 446 -2.45 3.21 3.00
CA ASN A 446 -3.22 2.05 2.53
C ASN A 446 -3.00 0.70 3.26
N GLY A 447 -2.67 0.65 4.56
CA GLY A 447 -2.31 -0.59 5.25
C GLY A 447 -1.00 -1.26 4.77
N THR A 448 -0.05 -0.52 4.21
CA THR A 448 1.25 -1.03 3.71
C THR A 448 2.47 -0.22 4.17
N TYR A 449 2.29 0.90 4.89
CA TYR A 449 3.34 1.84 5.26
C TYR A 449 3.30 2.24 6.74
N ASP A 450 4.43 2.77 7.24
CA ASP A 450 4.55 3.75 8.35
C ASP A 450 4.01 3.35 9.74
N ASP A 451 3.54 2.12 9.99
CA ASP A 451 3.00 1.75 11.32
C ASP A 451 4.06 1.74 12.41
N ILE A 452 5.33 1.52 12.07
CA ILE A 452 6.43 1.53 13.05
C ILE A 452 6.48 2.84 13.84
N PHE A 453 6.15 3.95 13.18
CA PHE A 453 6.07 5.24 13.83
C PHE A 453 4.85 5.38 14.74
N LEU A 454 3.69 4.93 14.27
CA LEU A 454 2.48 4.96 15.08
C LEU A 454 2.63 4.11 16.34
N LEU A 455 3.25 2.95 16.20
CA LEU A 455 3.41 1.98 17.27
C LEU A 455 4.49 2.37 18.28
N ASN A 456 5.52 3.12 17.87
CA ASN A 456 6.62 3.52 18.76
C ASN A 456 6.53 4.97 19.27
N ALA A 457 6.00 5.90 18.46
CA ALA A 457 6.08 7.33 18.74
C ALA A 457 4.75 7.98 19.12
N VAL A 458 3.59 7.30 18.97
CA VAL A 458 2.28 7.84 19.39
C VAL A 458 1.97 7.37 20.82
N PRO A 459 1.96 8.27 21.82
CA PRO A 459 1.55 7.92 23.17
C PRO A 459 0.10 7.41 23.18
N ASN A 460 -0.19 6.39 23.99
CA ASN A 460 -1.53 5.82 24.17
C ASN A 460 -2.15 5.22 22.89
N TYR A 461 -1.32 4.79 21.92
CA TYR A 461 -1.80 4.10 20.70
C TYR A 461 -2.77 2.96 21.03
N ARG A 462 -2.42 2.11 22.00
CA ARG A 462 -3.25 0.99 22.47
C ARG A 462 -4.61 1.46 22.96
N GLU A 463 -4.66 2.45 23.87
CA GLU A 463 -5.94 2.99 24.38
C GLU A 463 -6.79 3.65 23.29
N HIS A 464 -6.16 4.29 22.31
CA HIS A 464 -6.90 4.85 21.17
C HIS A 464 -7.50 3.70 20.35
N ALA A 465 -6.72 2.65 20.07
CA ALA A 465 -7.11 1.50 19.26
C ALA A 465 -8.23 0.70 19.94
N ASP A 466 -8.08 0.40 21.22
CA ASP A 466 -9.07 -0.29 22.04
C ASP A 466 -10.39 0.50 22.07
N ARG A 467 -10.34 1.82 22.28
CA ARG A 467 -11.56 2.66 22.23
C ARG A 467 -12.26 2.53 20.89
N ALA A 468 -11.55 2.63 19.76
CA ALA A 468 -12.20 2.53 18.46
C ALA A 468 -12.78 1.15 18.16
N MET A 469 -12.13 0.08 18.61
CA MET A 469 -12.65 -1.29 18.50
C MET A 469 -13.90 -1.50 19.36
N VAL A 470 -13.94 -0.93 20.56
CA VAL A 470 -15.09 -1.04 21.50
C VAL A 470 -16.27 -0.16 21.07
N THR A 471 -16.02 1.00 20.46
CA THR A 471 -17.06 1.97 20.06
C THR A 471 -18.05 1.39 19.03
N ASP A 472 -17.75 0.22 18.46
CA ASP A 472 -18.47 -0.32 17.32
C ASP A 472 -19.30 -1.58 17.56
N GLN A 473 -19.21 -2.20 18.74
CA GLN A 473 -19.98 -3.41 19.01
C GLN A 473 -21.37 -3.12 19.61
N LYS A 474 -21.60 -1.96 20.25
CA LYS A 474 -22.88 -1.61 20.87
C LYS A 474 -23.09 -0.10 20.85
N ARG A 475 -23.99 0.40 20.00
CA ARG A 475 -24.52 1.79 19.98
C ARG A 475 -24.44 2.48 21.36
N MET A 476 -23.77 3.64 21.47
CA MET A 476 -24.07 4.56 22.57
C MET A 476 -25.35 5.33 22.25
N ILE A 477 -26.45 4.77 22.74
CA ILE A 477 -27.50 5.59 23.35
C ILE A 477 -26.82 6.41 24.46
N THR A 478 -27.09 7.72 24.45
CA THR A 478 -26.83 8.72 25.51
C THR A 478 -25.39 9.16 25.83
N ARG A 479 -25.20 10.48 25.64
CA ARG A 479 -24.34 11.42 26.37
C ARG A 479 -22.82 11.24 26.30
N TRP A 480 -22.21 12.06 25.46
CA TRP A 480 -20.93 12.69 25.79
C TRP A 480 -21.20 14.11 26.32
N GLN A 481 -21.36 14.20 27.64
CA GLN A 481 -21.17 15.45 28.37
C GLN A 481 -19.77 15.43 28.98
N ARG A 482 -18.95 16.38 28.53
CA ARG A 482 -17.83 17.04 29.20
C ARG A 482 -16.51 16.26 29.40
N PHE A 483 -15.46 17.10 29.31
CA PHE A 483 -14.13 17.01 29.91
C PHE A 483 -13.08 16.30 29.07
N GLU A 484 -11.83 16.78 28.99
CA GLU A 484 -11.19 18.09 29.21
C GLU A 484 -9.80 17.97 28.56
#